data_AF-A0AAD8SXC3-F1
#
_entry.id   AF-A0AAD8SXC3-F1
#
_cell.length_a   1.000
_cell.length_b   1.000
_cell.length_c   1.000
_cell.angle_alpha   90.00
_cell.angle_beta   90.00
_cell.angle_gamma   90.00
#
_symmetry.space_group_name_H-M   'P 1'
#
loop_
_entity.id
_entity.type
_entity.pdbx_description
1 polymer ?
#
loop_
_entity_poly.entity_id
_entity_poly.type
_entity_poly.pdbx_seq_one_letter_code
_entity_poly.pdbx_strand_id
1 'polypeptide(L)'
;MLVHGTLEAADKGLLWEYRDLSEAFTTFEQAHDKCQAALPETSLEELTGQISALKAEKEKLALEHSNALEAQRNSFSELKQKLIQGKVEHAETLKKAKAAGEAKVKEVQKELADVTGKLKEELEAKTKALKEAEDRNATLLADQAEFDQLVAQADNQVLKIFPDSQPLAYKRVMELRTEQGVADPEAAWSAYDHLVTLYARITHMKAVDRHLGNVPEVALQVFKFSWT
;
A
#
# COMPACT_ATOMS: atom_id res chain seq x y z
N MET A 1 31.48 -56.34 53.19
CA MET A 1 30.84 -56.91 54.40
C MET A 1 29.91 -55.86 54.98
N LEU A 2 28.61 -55.91 54.71
CA LEU A 2 27.53 -55.21 55.43
C LEU A 2 26.15 -55.45 54.76
N VAL A 3 25.84 -56.67 54.30
CA VAL A 3 24.51 -56.98 53.70
C VAL A 3 23.89 -58.28 54.26
N HIS A 4 24.57 -58.98 55.18
CA HIS A 4 23.99 -60.14 55.88
C HIS A 4 23.36 -59.81 57.24
N GLY A 5 23.41 -58.56 57.70
CA GLY A 5 22.79 -58.14 58.96
C GLY A 5 21.38 -57.53 58.84
N THR A 6 20.90 -57.26 57.62
CA THR A 6 19.64 -56.52 57.40
C THR A 6 18.45 -57.41 56.98
N LEU A 7 18.69 -58.64 56.51
CA LEU A 7 17.60 -59.58 56.17
C LEU A 7 17.00 -60.26 57.41
N GLU A 8 17.79 -60.54 58.45
CA GLU A 8 17.24 -61.10 59.71
C GLU A 8 16.39 -60.09 60.50
N ALA A 9 16.62 -58.79 60.31
CA ALA A 9 15.84 -57.72 60.96
C ALA A 9 14.50 -57.49 60.26
N ALA A 10 14.42 -57.68 58.93
CA ALA A 10 13.19 -57.54 58.16
C ALA A 10 12.23 -58.73 58.33
N ASP A 11 12.75 -59.94 58.56
CA ASP A 11 11.94 -61.14 58.75
C ASP A 11 11.30 -61.18 60.16
N LYS A 12 12.07 -60.80 61.19
CA LYS A 12 11.52 -60.51 62.53
C LYS A 12 10.62 -59.27 62.51
N GLY A 13 10.94 -58.34 61.59
CA GLY A 13 10.23 -57.12 61.21
C GLY A 13 8.91 -57.31 60.45
N LEU A 14 8.55 -58.53 60.06
CA LEU A 14 7.24 -58.86 59.49
C LEU A 14 6.47 -59.79 60.43
N LEU A 15 7.18 -60.61 61.22
CA LEU A 15 6.60 -61.49 62.23
C LEU A 15 5.98 -60.73 63.42
N TRP A 16 6.60 -59.64 63.90
CA TRP A 16 6.00 -58.77 64.93
C TRP A 16 4.74 -58.02 64.44
N GLU A 17 4.72 -57.47 63.22
CA GLU A 17 3.53 -56.81 62.65
C GLU A 17 2.41 -57.81 62.34
N TYR A 18 2.74 -59.04 61.88
CA TYR A 18 1.73 -60.11 61.73
C TYR A 18 1.24 -60.62 63.08
N ARG A 19 2.10 -60.66 64.11
CA ARG A 19 1.69 -61.05 65.47
C ARG A 19 0.82 -59.97 66.10
N ASP A 20 1.14 -58.69 65.92
CA ASP A 20 0.34 -57.57 66.39
C ASP A 20 -0.98 -57.45 65.62
N LEU A 21 -0.99 -57.71 64.31
CA LEU A 21 -2.23 -57.80 63.52
C LEU A 21 -3.07 -59.03 63.88
N SER A 22 -2.44 -60.17 64.18
CA SER A 22 -3.12 -61.40 64.63
C SER A 22 -3.65 -61.26 66.06
N GLU A 23 -2.90 -60.62 66.96
CA GLU A 23 -3.32 -60.26 68.31
C GLU A 23 -4.42 -59.18 68.28
N ALA A 24 -4.35 -58.23 67.34
CA ALA A 24 -5.42 -57.26 67.07
C ALA A 24 -6.68 -57.92 66.47
N PHE A 25 -6.52 -58.92 65.61
CA PHE A 25 -7.64 -59.68 65.04
C PHE A 25 -8.29 -60.58 66.09
N THR A 26 -7.49 -61.26 66.94
CA THR A 26 -8.02 -62.07 68.04
C THR A 26 -8.61 -61.23 69.16
N THR A 27 -8.11 -60.02 69.43
CA THR A 27 -8.79 -59.09 70.34
C THR A 27 -10.04 -58.48 69.71
N PHE A 28 -10.09 -58.26 68.39
CA PHE A 28 -11.29 -57.86 67.69
C PHE A 28 -12.34 -58.98 67.67
N GLU A 29 -11.96 -60.23 67.43
CA GLU A 29 -12.83 -61.41 67.52
C GLU A 29 -13.30 -61.65 68.96
N GLN A 30 -12.42 -61.53 69.96
CA GLN A 30 -12.83 -61.64 71.37
C GLN A 30 -13.71 -60.48 71.84
N ALA A 31 -13.51 -59.28 71.30
CA ALA A 31 -14.40 -58.14 71.55
C ALA A 31 -15.73 -58.30 70.82
N HIS A 32 -15.71 -58.85 69.60
CA HIS A 32 -16.89 -59.24 68.84
C HIS A 32 -17.70 -60.30 69.58
N ASP A 33 -17.07 -61.37 70.06
CA ASP A 33 -17.70 -62.45 70.83
C ASP A 33 -18.23 -61.97 72.20
N LYS A 34 -17.53 -61.04 72.87
CA LYS A 34 -18.00 -60.43 74.12
C LYS A 34 -19.15 -59.44 73.91
N CYS A 35 -19.13 -58.68 72.82
CA CYS A 35 -20.29 -57.87 72.42
C CYS A 35 -21.46 -58.76 71.99
N GLN A 36 -21.17 -59.90 71.35
CA GLN A 36 -22.16 -60.90 70.93
C GLN A 36 -22.82 -61.62 72.11
N ALA A 37 -22.11 -61.78 73.23
CA ALA A 37 -22.61 -62.37 74.46
C ALA A 37 -23.30 -61.39 75.43
N ALA A 38 -23.09 -60.07 75.28
CA ALA A 38 -23.59 -59.04 76.21
C ALA A 38 -24.77 -58.20 75.66
N LEU A 39 -25.16 -58.43 74.42
CA LEU A 39 -26.23 -57.71 73.72
C LEU A 39 -27.40 -58.66 73.43
N PRO A 40 -28.67 -58.24 73.60
CA PRO A 40 -29.81 -59.07 73.20
C PRO A 40 -29.68 -59.41 71.71
N GLU A 41 -29.95 -60.66 71.31
CA GLU A 41 -29.77 -61.18 69.93
C GLU A 41 -30.35 -60.25 68.85
N THR A 42 -31.43 -59.54 69.18
CA THR A 42 -32.06 -58.51 68.33
C THR A 42 -31.14 -57.35 67.92
N SER A 43 -30.13 -57.00 68.72
CA SER A 43 -29.21 -55.87 68.43
C SER A 43 -27.94 -56.26 67.67
N LEU A 44 -27.57 -57.55 67.66
CA LEU A 44 -26.48 -58.08 66.83
C LEU A 44 -26.90 -58.30 65.38
N GLU A 45 -28.13 -58.77 65.17
CA GLU A 45 -28.74 -58.82 63.83
C GLU A 45 -28.83 -57.42 63.22
N GLU A 46 -29.15 -56.41 64.03
CA GLU A 46 -29.24 -55.00 63.61
C GLU A 46 -27.87 -54.43 63.21
N LEU A 47 -26.83 -54.67 64.00
CA LEU A 47 -25.44 -54.27 63.70
C LEU A 47 -24.89 -54.99 62.45
N THR A 48 -25.19 -56.28 62.29
CA THR A 48 -24.77 -57.08 61.13
C THR A 48 -25.47 -56.59 59.85
N GLY A 49 -26.73 -56.20 59.96
CA GLY A 49 -27.49 -55.55 58.89
C GLY A 49 -26.88 -54.20 58.49
N GLN A 50 -26.50 -53.37 59.47
CA GLN A 50 -25.85 -52.07 59.22
C GLN A 50 -24.48 -52.21 58.55
N ILE A 51 -23.65 -53.17 58.98
CA ILE A 51 -22.34 -53.43 58.35
C ILE A 51 -22.51 -53.89 56.90
N SER A 52 -23.50 -54.74 56.64
CA SER A 52 -23.80 -55.21 55.28
C SER A 52 -24.30 -54.06 54.38
N ALA A 53 -25.14 -53.17 54.91
CA ALA A 53 -25.61 -51.98 54.21
C ALA A 53 -24.45 -51.01 53.91
N LEU A 54 -23.57 -50.74 54.88
CA LEU A 54 -22.40 -49.89 54.70
C LEU A 54 -21.42 -50.47 53.68
N LYS A 55 -21.25 -51.79 53.63
CA LYS A 55 -20.40 -52.46 52.64
C LYS A 55 -20.97 -52.33 51.23
N ALA A 56 -22.28 -52.52 51.07
CA ALA A 56 -22.98 -52.32 49.80
C ALA A 56 -22.91 -50.86 49.35
N GLU A 57 -23.06 -49.90 50.27
CA GLU A 57 -22.95 -48.47 49.97
C GLU A 57 -21.52 -48.09 49.56
N LYS A 58 -20.50 -48.64 50.23
CA LYS A 58 -19.09 -48.46 49.84
C LYS A 58 -18.80 -49.02 48.43
N GLU A 59 -19.32 -50.19 48.10
CA GLU A 59 -19.17 -50.78 46.76
C GLU A 59 -19.87 -49.94 45.69
N LYS A 60 -21.07 -49.44 45.99
CA LYS A 60 -21.81 -48.51 45.12
C LYS A 60 -21.01 -47.22 44.90
N LEU A 61 -20.48 -46.63 45.97
CA LEU A 61 -19.68 -45.40 45.89
C LEU A 61 -18.39 -45.62 45.08
N ALA A 62 -17.72 -46.76 45.27
CA ALA A 62 -16.53 -47.11 44.50
C ALA A 62 -16.83 -47.24 43.00
N LEU A 63 -17.97 -47.81 42.64
CA LEU A 63 -18.43 -47.89 41.25
C LEU A 63 -18.74 -46.51 40.67
N GLU A 64 -19.46 -45.65 41.41
CA GLU A 64 -19.76 -44.28 40.99
C GLU A 64 -18.48 -43.45 40.76
N HIS A 65 -17.50 -43.57 41.66
CA HIS A 65 -16.19 -42.92 41.51
C HIS A 65 -15.41 -43.44 40.29
N SER A 66 -15.42 -44.74 40.06
CA SER A 66 -14.80 -45.34 38.87
C SER A 66 -15.41 -44.81 37.57
N ASN A 67 -16.75 -44.78 37.51
CA ASN A 67 -17.49 -44.26 36.36
C ASN A 67 -17.22 -42.76 36.12
N ALA A 68 -17.13 -41.97 37.20
CA ALA A 68 -16.81 -40.55 37.11
C ALA A 68 -15.38 -40.30 36.59
N LEU A 69 -14.41 -41.12 37.02
CA LEU A 69 -13.03 -41.05 36.53
C LEU A 69 -12.93 -41.42 35.04
N GLU A 70 -13.67 -42.44 34.60
CA GLU A 70 -13.71 -42.83 33.19
C GLU A 70 -14.35 -41.74 32.32
N ALA A 71 -15.46 -41.14 32.78
CA ALA A 71 -16.08 -40.01 32.11
C ALA A 71 -15.14 -38.79 32.01
N GLN A 72 -14.36 -38.49 33.07
CA GLN A 72 -13.34 -37.44 33.02
C GLN A 72 -12.23 -37.77 32.03
N ARG A 73 -11.76 -39.02 31.99
CA ARG A 73 -10.71 -39.45 31.06
C ARG A 73 -11.17 -39.31 29.60
N ASN A 74 -12.42 -39.66 29.31
CA ASN A 74 -13.01 -39.54 27.99
C ASN A 74 -13.22 -38.07 27.59
N SER A 75 -13.74 -37.23 28.48
CA SER A 75 -13.90 -35.80 28.17
C SER A 75 -12.55 -35.11 27.96
N PHE A 76 -11.52 -35.47 28.74
CA PHE A 76 -10.16 -34.93 28.54
C PHE A 76 -9.55 -35.37 27.21
N SER A 77 -9.75 -36.63 26.79
CA SER A 77 -9.24 -37.13 25.51
C SER A 77 -9.91 -36.43 24.33
N GLU A 78 -11.23 -36.21 24.38
CA GLU A 78 -11.98 -35.45 23.38
C GLU A 78 -11.51 -33.98 23.29
N LEU A 79 -11.35 -33.31 24.44
CA LEU A 79 -10.86 -31.93 24.48
C LEU A 79 -9.45 -31.84 23.90
N LYS A 80 -8.57 -32.79 24.22
CA LYS A 80 -7.22 -32.84 23.66
C LYS A 80 -7.25 -33.04 22.15
N GLN A 81 -8.11 -33.92 21.65
CA GLN A 81 -8.28 -34.15 20.21
C GLN A 81 -8.81 -32.91 19.50
N LYS A 82 -9.84 -32.24 20.04
CA LYS A 82 -10.38 -30.98 19.52
C LYS A 82 -9.32 -29.87 19.50
N LEU A 83 -8.50 -29.78 20.56
CA LEU A 83 -7.42 -28.80 20.62
C LEU A 83 -6.35 -29.05 19.55
N ILE A 84 -5.96 -30.31 19.34
CA ILE A 84 -4.99 -30.68 18.30
C ILE A 84 -5.58 -30.38 16.92
N GLN A 85 -6.81 -30.80 16.66
CA GLN A 85 -7.50 -30.58 15.39
C GLN A 85 -7.62 -29.07 15.07
N GLY A 86 -8.08 -28.27 16.03
CA GLY A 86 -8.19 -26.82 15.86
C GLY A 86 -6.85 -26.14 15.60
N LYS A 87 -5.76 -26.60 16.24
CA LYS A 87 -4.41 -26.09 15.96
C LYS A 87 -3.94 -26.43 14.54
N VAL A 88 -4.22 -27.64 14.05
CA VAL A 88 -3.88 -28.05 12.69
C VAL A 88 -4.66 -27.22 11.66
N GLU A 89 -5.98 -27.09 11.83
CA GLU A 89 -6.82 -26.27 10.96
C GLU A 89 -6.39 -24.79 10.94
N HIS A 90 -6.07 -24.24 12.12
CA HIS A 90 -5.57 -22.87 12.21
C HIS A 90 -4.21 -22.71 11.51
N ALA A 91 -3.29 -23.66 11.67
CA ALA A 91 -2.01 -23.63 10.97
C ALA A 91 -2.17 -23.72 9.45
N GLU A 92 -3.10 -24.55 8.95
CA GLU A 92 -3.39 -24.66 7.52
C GLU A 92 -4.03 -23.40 6.95
N THR A 93 -4.99 -22.80 7.66
CA THR A 93 -5.62 -21.54 7.25
C THR A 93 -4.61 -20.39 7.23
N LEU A 94 -3.72 -20.29 8.22
CA LEU A 94 -2.60 -19.34 8.21
C LEU A 94 -1.65 -19.57 7.04
N LYS A 95 -1.30 -20.83 6.73
CA LYS A 95 -0.44 -21.16 5.59
C LYS A 95 -1.08 -20.74 4.26
N LYS A 96 -2.38 -21.01 4.08
CA LYS A 96 -3.15 -20.59 2.89
C LYS A 96 -3.22 -19.07 2.79
N ALA A 97 -3.52 -18.39 3.88
CA ALA A 97 -3.58 -16.93 3.93
C ALA A 97 -2.21 -16.29 3.60
N LYS A 98 -1.12 -16.85 4.15
CA LYS A 98 0.24 -16.40 3.84
C LYS A 98 0.58 -16.58 2.36
N ALA A 99 0.31 -17.75 1.78
CA ALA A 99 0.57 -18.01 0.37
C ALA A 99 -0.25 -17.09 -0.55
N ALA A 100 -1.52 -16.84 -0.23
CA ALA A 100 -2.36 -15.91 -0.96
C ALA A 100 -1.85 -14.46 -0.84
N GLY A 101 -1.39 -14.05 0.34
CA GLY A 101 -0.76 -12.74 0.56
C GLY A 101 0.52 -12.57 -0.25
N GLU A 102 1.41 -13.56 -0.24
CA GLU A 102 2.66 -13.54 -1.02
C GLU A 102 2.39 -13.49 -2.53
N ALA A 103 1.36 -14.20 -3.02
CA ALA A 103 0.95 -14.13 -4.43
C ALA A 103 0.50 -12.72 -4.83
N LYS A 104 -0.35 -12.08 -4.01
CA LYS A 104 -0.80 -10.70 -4.24
C LYS A 104 0.35 -9.70 -4.21
N VAL A 105 1.30 -9.87 -3.29
CA VAL A 105 2.50 -9.01 -3.24
C VAL A 105 3.32 -9.13 -4.52
N LYS A 106 3.53 -10.35 -5.03
CA LYS A 106 4.25 -10.56 -6.29
C LYS A 106 3.53 -9.96 -7.50
N GLU A 107 2.20 -10.06 -7.54
CA GLU A 107 1.37 -9.45 -8.58
C GLU A 107 1.51 -7.94 -8.59
N VAL A 108 1.32 -7.29 -7.43
CA VAL A 108 1.48 -5.84 -7.28
C VAL A 108 2.91 -5.38 -7.61
N GLN A 109 3.93 -6.16 -7.24
CA GLN A 109 5.32 -5.86 -7.61
C GLN A 109 5.53 -5.86 -9.12
N LYS A 110 4.92 -6.82 -9.84
CA LYS A 110 5.00 -6.90 -11.29
C LYS A 110 4.28 -5.71 -11.95
N GLU A 111 3.06 -5.41 -11.52
CA GLU A 111 2.30 -4.26 -12.03
C GLU A 111 3.05 -2.95 -11.80
N LEU A 112 3.65 -2.77 -10.62
CA LEU A 112 4.46 -1.60 -10.30
C LEU A 112 5.69 -1.49 -11.21
N ALA A 113 6.37 -2.59 -11.49
CA ALA A 113 7.50 -2.62 -12.42
C ALA A 113 7.08 -2.24 -13.85
N ASP A 114 5.96 -2.78 -14.32
CA ASP A 114 5.40 -2.51 -15.66
C ASP A 114 5.00 -1.02 -15.80
N VAL A 115 4.29 -0.47 -14.80
CA VAL A 115 3.89 0.94 -14.77
C VAL A 115 5.11 1.86 -14.69
N THR A 116 6.10 1.51 -13.86
CA THR A 116 7.34 2.29 -13.76
C THR A 116 8.12 2.29 -15.07
N GLY A 117 8.13 1.17 -15.80
CA GLY A 117 8.72 1.09 -17.14
C GLY A 117 8.05 2.06 -18.12
N LYS A 118 6.71 1.99 -18.23
CA LYS A 118 5.93 2.88 -19.11
C LYS A 118 6.15 4.36 -18.78
N LEU A 119 6.15 4.72 -17.50
CA LEU A 119 6.38 6.11 -17.09
C LEU A 119 7.78 6.62 -17.47
N LYS A 120 8.81 5.77 -17.44
CA LYS A 120 10.15 6.13 -17.92
C LYS A 120 10.17 6.36 -19.42
N GLU A 121 9.56 5.48 -20.20
CA GLU A 121 9.46 5.63 -21.65
C GLU A 121 8.71 6.91 -22.05
N GLU A 122 7.58 7.20 -21.39
CA GLU A 122 6.82 8.44 -21.61
C GLU A 122 7.62 9.70 -21.23
N LEU A 123 8.39 9.64 -20.14
CA LEU A 123 9.23 10.76 -19.70
C LEU A 123 10.37 11.01 -20.70
N GLU A 124 11.02 9.96 -21.20
CA GLU A 124 12.06 10.07 -22.24
C GLU A 124 11.48 10.63 -23.54
N ALA A 125 10.32 10.14 -23.97
CA ALA A 125 9.64 10.64 -25.16
C ALA A 125 9.25 12.12 -25.02
N LYS A 126 8.70 12.54 -23.88
CA LYS A 126 8.37 13.94 -23.61
C LYS A 126 9.60 14.83 -23.55
N THR A 127 10.68 14.36 -22.93
CA THR A 127 11.94 15.11 -22.85
C THR A 127 12.53 15.34 -24.24
N LYS A 128 12.50 14.32 -25.11
CA LYS A 128 12.92 14.45 -26.50
C LYS A 128 12.05 15.44 -27.26
N ALA A 129 10.73 15.34 -27.15
CA ALA A 129 9.80 16.24 -27.82
C ALA A 129 9.96 17.70 -27.36
N LEU A 130 10.20 17.91 -26.07
CA LEU A 130 10.48 19.24 -25.52
C LEU A 130 11.74 19.84 -26.14
N LYS A 131 12.83 19.07 -26.18
CA LYS A 131 14.08 19.53 -26.80
C LYS A 131 13.90 19.88 -28.28
N GLU A 132 13.21 19.03 -29.04
CA GLU A 132 12.90 19.33 -30.43
C GLU A 132 12.06 20.60 -30.60
N ALA A 133 11.15 20.88 -29.67
CA ALA A 133 10.35 22.10 -29.68
C ALA A 133 11.18 23.34 -29.32
N GLU A 134 12.08 23.23 -28.35
CA GLU A 134 13.02 24.30 -27.98
C GLU A 134 13.96 24.62 -29.14
N ASP A 135 14.52 23.61 -29.81
CA ASP A 135 15.39 23.78 -30.97
C ASP A 135 14.63 24.47 -32.13
N ARG A 136 13.40 24.05 -32.43
CA ARG A 136 12.55 24.69 -33.44
C ARG A 136 12.23 26.14 -33.09
N ASN A 137 11.95 26.42 -31.82
CA ASN A 137 11.65 27.78 -31.37
C ASN A 137 12.89 28.69 -31.51
N ALA A 138 14.08 28.16 -31.21
CA ALA A 138 15.33 28.89 -31.43
C ALA A 138 15.55 29.22 -32.91
N THR A 139 15.25 28.29 -33.83
CA THR A 139 15.29 28.56 -35.27
C THR A 139 14.28 29.63 -35.68
N LEU A 140 13.03 29.53 -35.24
CA LEU A 140 12.00 30.52 -35.57
C LEU A 140 12.34 31.92 -35.04
N LEU A 141 12.94 32.03 -33.86
CA LEU A 141 13.41 33.31 -33.33
C LEU A 141 14.57 33.88 -34.15
N ALA A 142 15.47 33.04 -34.66
CA ALA A 142 16.55 33.48 -35.55
C ALA A 142 15.98 33.96 -36.89
N ASP A 143 15.10 33.19 -37.51
CA ASP A 143 14.43 33.54 -38.77
C ASP A 143 13.62 34.84 -38.62
N GLN A 144 12.95 35.03 -37.48
CA GLN A 144 12.23 36.26 -37.17
C GLN A 144 13.18 37.46 -37.06
N ALA A 145 14.32 37.31 -36.39
CA ALA A 145 15.30 38.37 -36.29
C ALA A 145 15.90 38.75 -37.65
N GLU A 146 16.13 37.77 -38.53
CA GLU A 146 16.56 38.01 -39.91
C GLU A 146 15.49 38.75 -40.72
N PHE A 147 14.23 38.34 -40.60
CA PHE A 147 13.11 39.01 -41.27
C PHE A 147 12.96 40.46 -40.79
N ASP A 148 12.99 40.70 -39.49
CA ASP A 148 12.91 42.04 -38.89
C ASP A 148 14.03 42.95 -39.42
N GLN A 149 15.25 42.40 -39.55
CA GLN A 149 16.38 43.11 -40.14
C GLN A 149 16.15 43.44 -41.62
N LEU A 150 15.64 42.49 -42.41
CA LEU A 150 15.37 42.70 -43.84
C LEU A 150 14.31 43.79 -44.06
N VAL A 151 13.24 43.78 -43.25
CA VAL A 151 12.18 44.80 -43.30
C VAL A 151 12.75 46.18 -42.97
N ALA A 152 13.52 46.30 -41.88
CA ALA A 152 14.14 47.56 -41.50
C ALA A 152 15.14 48.05 -42.57
N GLN A 153 15.90 47.15 -43.20
CA GLN A 153 16.81 47.51 -44.29
C GLN A 153 16.06 47.99 -45.53
N ALA A 154 15.01 47.29 -45.95
CA ALA A 154 14.19 47.66 -47.10
C ALA A 154 13.54 49.04 -46.89
N ASP A 155 12.97 49.26 -45.71
CA ASP A 155 12.40 50.54 -45.30
C ASP A 155 13.44 51.68 -45.42
N ASN A 156 14.63 51.48 -44.85
CA ASN A 156 15.74 52.44 -44.93
C ASN A 156 16.23 52.69 -46.36
N GLN A 157 16.20 51.70 -47.25
CA GLN A 157 16.56 51.89 -48.66
C GLN A 157 15.55 52.79 -49.37
N VAL A 158 14.25 52.57 -49.15
CA VAL A 158 13.20 53.43 -49.74
C VAL A 158 13.31 54.86 -49.21
N LEU A 159 13.61 55.04 -47.92
CA LEU A 159 13.83 56.37 -47.34
C LEU A 159 14.93 57.15 -48.05
N LYS A 160 16.05 56.48 -48.40
CA LYS A 160 17.18 57.11 -49.11
C LYS A 160 16.78 57.59 -50.51
N ILE A 161 15.88 56.88 -51.17
CA ILE A 161 15.43 57.22 -52.53
C ILE A 161 14.34 58.31 -52.47
N PHE A 162 13.47 58.28 -51.45
CA PHE A 162 12.32 59.17 -51.30
C PHE A 162 12.22 59.79 -49.90
N PRO A 163 13.13 60.71 -49.53
CA PRO A 163 13.18 61.29 -48.19
C PRO A 163 11.92 62.07 -47.81
N ASP A 164 11.26 62.71 -48.78
CA ASP A 164 10.07 63.53 -48.58
C ASP A 164 8.85 62.73 -48.10
N SER A 165 8.90 61.39 -48.20
CA SER A 165 7.85 60.50 -47.69
C SER A 165 7.90 60.29 -46.17
N GLN A 166 8.97 60.73 -45.51
CA GLN A 166 9.19 60.50 -44.08
C GLN A 166 8.10 61.06 -43.16
N PRO A 167 7.59 62.30 -43.34
CA PRO A 167 6.55 62.84 -42.46
C PRO A 167 5.25 62.04 -42.54
N LEU A 168 4.88 61.56 -43.73
CA LEU A 168 3.68 60.73 -43.93
C LEU A 168 3.84 59.36 -43.25
N ALA A 169 5.01 58.72 -43.45
CA ALA A 169 5.32 57.43 -42.85
C ALA A 169 5.31 57.50 -41.31
N TYR A 170 5.97 58.51 -40.74
CA TYR A 170 6.00 58.73 -39.29
C TYR A 170 4.59 58.96 -38.72
N LYS A 171 3.80 59.83 -39.37
CA LYS A 171 2.41 60.08 -38.95
C LYS A 171 1.59 58.79 -38.91
N ARG A 172 1.76 57.92 -39.92
CA ARG A 172 1.00 56.67 -40.01
C ARG A 172 1.37 55.68 -38.90
N VAL A 173 2.65 55.58 -38.55
CA VAL A 173 3.10 54.75 -37.42
C VAL A 173 2.54 55.27 -36.10
N MET A 174 2.55 56.58 -35.87
CA MET A 174 2.02 57.17 -34.64
C MET A 174 0.51 56.96 -34.50
N GLU A 175 -0.26 57.12 -35.59
CA GLU A 175 -1.68 56.77 -35.62
C GLU A 175 -1.90 55.31 -35.22
N LEU A 176 -1.15 54.39 -35.83
CA LEU A 176 -1.25 52.96 -35.54
C LEU A 176 -0.89 52.61 -34.09
N ARG A 177 0.23 53.14 -33.57
CA ARG A 177 0.66 52.90 -32.18
C ARG A 177 -0.36 53.42 -31.18
N THR A 178 -1.01 54.53 -31.49
CA THR A 178 -2.11 55.08 -30.70
C THR A 178 -3.33 54.16 -30.72
N GLU A 179 -3.71 53.65 -31.90
CA GLU A 179 -4.80 52.67 -32.07
C GLU A 179 -4.54 51.35 -31.32
N GLN A 180 -3.28 50.91 -31.29
CA GLN A 180 -2.86 49.68 -30.62
C GLN A 180 -2.62 49.83 -29.12
N GLY A 181 -2.74 51.05 -28.57
CA GLY A 181 -2.51 51.30 -27.15
C GLY A 181 -1.07 51.08 -26.70
N VAL A 182 -0.09 51.31 -27.60
CA VAL A 182 1.33 51.20 -27.27
C VAL A 182 1.67 52.27 -26.22
N ALA A 183 2.15 51.83 -25.05
CA ALA A 183 2.34 52.69 -23.88
C ALA A 183 3.48 53.71 -24.04
N ASP A 184 4.48 53.40 -24.86
CA ASP A 184 5.63 54.27 -25.14
C ASP A 184 5.70 54.62 -26.63
N PRO A 185 5.33 55.85 -27.03
CA PRO A 185 5.40 56.27 -28.43
C PRO A 185 6.83 56.40 -28.95
N GLU A 186 7.83 56.56 -28.06
CA GLU A 186 9.25 56.69 -28.40
C GLU A 186 9.98 55.34 -28.40
N ALA A 187 9.28 54.23 -28.14
CA ALA A 187 9.85 52.90 -28.23
C ALA A 187 10.46 52.65 -29.62
N ALA A 188 11.56 51.88 -29.66
CA ALA A 188 12.19 51.49 -30.91
C ALA A 188 11.15 50.91 -31.89
N TRP A 189 11.32 51.22 -33.18
CA TRP A 189 10.41 50.73 -34.21
C TRP A 189 10.52 49.21 -34.33
N SER A 190 9.38 48.55 -34.23
CA SER A 190 9.23 47.14 -34.50
C SER A 190 9.28 46.89 -36.01
N ALA A 191 9.47 45.63 -36.42
CA ALA A 191 9.34 45.27 -37.83
C ALA A 191 7.96 45.61 -38.39
N TYR A 192 6.90 45.54 -37.57
CA TYR A 192 5.57 45.95 -37.99
C TYR A 192 5.48 47.46 -38.25
N ASP A 193 6.09 48.29 -37.39
CA ASP A 193 6.21 49.73 -37.63
C ASP A 193 6.95 50.00 -38.96
N HIS A 194 8.06 49.27 -39.21
CA HIS A 194 8.81 49.39 -40.46
C HIS A 194 8.04 48.90 -41.71
N LEU A 195 7.15 47.91 -41.59
CA LEU A 195 6.23 47.54 -42.67
C LEU A 195 5.23 48.67 -42.95
N VAL A 196 4.67 49.25 -41.89
CA VAL A 196 3.70 50.36 -42.01
C VAL A 196 4.36 51.57 -42.68
N THR A 197 5.60 51.90 -42.32
CA THR A 197 6.34 52.95 -43.01
C THR A 197 6.61 52.60 -44.46
N LEU A 198 7.08 51.38 -44.75
CA LEU A 198 7.35 50.95 -46.13
C LEU A 198 6.10 51.09 -47.00
N TYR A 199 4.94 50.67 -46.50
CA TYR A 199 3.64 50.84 -47.18
C TYR A 199 3.29 52.31 -47.44
N ALA A 200 3.41 53.16 -46.41
CA ALA A 200 3.12 54.58 -46.51
C ALA A 200 4.05 55.28 -47.51
N ARG A 201 5.34 54.94 -47.52
CA ARG A 201 6.33 55.47 -48.46
C ARG A 201 6.03 55.05 -49.90
N ILE A 202 5.74 53.77 -50.14
CA ILE A 202 5.36 53.28 -51.49
C ILE A 202 4.07 53.95 -51.98
N THR A 203 3.09 54.15 -51.09
CA THR A 203 1.84 54.84 -51.44
C THR A 203 2.09 56.30 -51.80
N HIS A 204 2.95 57.00 -51.06
CA HIS A 204 3.36 58.36 -51.37
C HIS A 204 4.10 58.44 -52.71
N MET A 205 5.02 57.51 -52.97
CA MET A 205 5.74 57.42 -54.24
C MET A 205 4.78 57.30 -55.44
N LYS A 206 3.73 56.47 -55.34
CA LYS A 206 2.71 56.36 -56.39
C LYS A 206 1.92 57.65 -56.61
N ALA A 207 1.69 58.44 -55.57
CA ALA A 207 0.97 59.70 -55.68
C ALA A 207 1.82 60.80 -56.32
N VAL A 208 3.13 60.79 -56.07
CA VAL A 208 4.07 61.83 -56.53
C VAL A 208 4.63 61.52 -57.93
N ASP A 209 4.87 60.26 -58.27
CA ASP A 209 5.39 59.84 -59.58
C ASP A 209 4.35 59.05 -60.40
N ARG A 210 3.80 59.68 -61.43
CA ARG A 210 2.82 59.07 -62.37
C ARG A 210 3.38 57.84 -63.10
N HIS A 211 4.70 57.71 -63.24
CA HIS A 211 5.33 56.57 -63.91
C HIS A 211 5.44 55.33 -63.00
N LEU A 212 5.33 55.50 -61.68
CA LEU A 212 5.22 54.40 -60.70
C LEU A 212 3.79 53.84 -60.55
N GLY A 213 2.82 54.40 -61.28
CA GLY A 213 1.49 53.78 -61.44
C GLY A 213 1.55 52.36 -62.01
N ASN A 214 2.67 51.97 -62.64
CA ASN A 214 2.94 50.64 -63.19
C ASN A 214 3.64 49.67 -62.22
N VAL A 215 3.92 50.06 -60.96
CA VAL A 215 4.37 49.08 -59.95
C VAL A 215 3.31 47.99 -59.86
N PRO A 216 3.64 46.72 -60.20
CA PRO A 216 2.64 45.68 -60.40
C PRO A 216 1.74 45.58 -59.17
N GLU A 217 0.42 45.62 -59.38
CA GLU A 217 -0.57 45.45 -58.31
C GLU A 217 -0.32 44.15 -57.53
N VAL A 218 0.28 43.16 -58.18
CA VAL A 218 0.78 41.90 -57.59
C VAL A 218 1.81 42.13 -56.48
N ALA A 219 2.75 43.06 -56.62
CA ALA A 219 3.76 43.35 -55.58
C ALA A 219 3.12 43.95 -54.32
N LEU A 220 2.08 44.78 -54.50
CA LEU A 220 1.29 45.33 -53.40
C LEU A 220 0.31 44.31 -52.80
N GLN A 221 -0.22 43.40 -53.60
CA GLN A 221 -1.04 42.29 -53.10
C GLN A 221 -0.21 41.31 -52.28
N VAL A 222 1.02 41.00 -52.69
CA VAL A 222 1.97 40.20 -51.89
C VAL A 222 2.28 40.90 -50.57
N PHE A 223 2.55 42.22 -50.61
CA PHE A 223 2.75 43.02 -49.39
C PHE A 223 1.52 43.06 -48.46
N LYS A 224 0.31 43.18 -49.03
CA LYS A 224 -0.96 43.09 -48.27
C LYS A 224 -1.21 41.69 -47.73
N PHE A 225 -0.78 40.63 -48.41
CA PHE A 225 -0.92 39.24 -47.94
C PHE A 225 0.01 38.96 -46.76
N SER A 226 1.16 39.64 -46.68
CA SER A 226 2.04 39.62 -45.51
C SER A 226 1.48 40.37 -44.29
N TRP A 227 0.30 40.97 -44.38
CA TRP A 227 -0.37 41.78 -43.34
C TRP A 227 -1.48 41.03 -42.60
N THR A 228 -2.06 39.97 -43.19
CA THR A 228 -3.13 39.12 -42.61
C THR A 228 -2.57 37.85 -42.01
#